data_AF-A0A9W6Z0P0-F1
#
_entry.id   AF-A0A9W6Z0P0-F1
#
_cell.length_a   1.000
_cell.length_b   1.000
_cell.length_c   1.000
_cell.angle_alpha   90.00
_cell.angle_beta   90.00
_cell.angle_gamma   90.00
#
_symmetry.space_group_name_H-M   'P 1'
#
loop_
_entity.id
_entity.type
_entity.pdbx_description
1 polymer ?
#
loop_
_entity_poly.entity_id
_entity_poly.type
_entity_poly.pdbx_seq_one_letter_code
_entity_poly.pdbx_strand_id
1 'polypeptide(L)'
;MHATTAKDDFGIRYEHRILSKAIDKYDVKIFFVDALNFEGDEANWANGFTKFHVFSLVQYKKIIFFDSDCLFYDNMDELFTGLPDAMIYAPAHYSAFRELDSGSNEAHDTEPIEGPLRDDKDRAVDNEKIYTSSLDERGKVDIDKLYNNLPSMKPSIEAMKQRGSKFELTDYLFVLEPNQVLYDFLVDLAQNKSRNEYDMDIFNRLIDLEDSSENNVFRIDSDYAKPLIMILPHNPYALTSGEFKFFEKDHECYLTDPQDLAFYTFDHVGKQEKQHKHPVKKPYWSYDYLRNDNTNCGWKSAAIFNGAKTAHFSDYPIPKPWTLGMRKSEMDKIAKDLKKKCKELENDVNNEGCSGIDTWYKVYQDYENTMNTV
;
A
#
# COMPACT_ATOMS: atom_id res chain seq x y z
N MET A 1 1.36 -8.40 -27.90
CA MET A 1 0.24 -7.44 -27.80
C MET A 1 -0.02 -6.80 -29.16
N HIS A 2 -1.27 -6.78 -29.61
CA HIS A 2 -1.67 -6.08 -30.83
C HIS A 2 -2.50 -4.86 -30.43
N ALA A 3 -2.05 -3.66 -30.83
CA ALA A 3 -2.87 -2.46 -30.73
C ALA A 3 -3.92 -2.51 -31.86
N THR A 4 -5.14 -2.91 -31.55
CA THR A 4 -6.26 -2.75 -32.47
C THR A 4 -6.92 -1.40 -32.24
N THR A 5 -7.12 -0.64 -33.31
CA THR A 5 -8.12 0.43 -33.35
C THR A 5 -9.50 -0.23 -33.40
N ALA A 6 -9.92 -0.87 -32.31
CA ALA A 6 -11.15 -1.64 -32.27
C ALA A 6 -12.35 -0.68 -32.17
N LYS A 7 -12.70 0.04 -33.24
CA LYS A 7 -14.03 0.67 -33.30
C LYS A 7 -15.15 -0.35 -33.52
N ASP A 8 -14.82 -1.57 -33.96
CA ASP A 8 -15.79 -2.44 -34.62
C ASP A 8 -16.11 -3.75 -33.89
N ASP A 9 -15.54 -4.02 -32.70
CA ASP A 9 -15.77 -5.31 -31.98
C ASP A 9 -16.36 -5.16 -30.57
N PHE A 10 -16.83 -3.96 -30.21
CA PHE A 10 -17.41 -3.70 -28.91
C PHE A 10 -18.91 -4.03 -28.86
N GLY A 11 -19.23 -5.26 -28.45
CA GLY A 11 -20.60 -5.69 -28.13
C GLY A 11 -21.28 -4.88 -27.02
N ILE A 12 -22.58 -5.08 -26.80
CA ILE A 12 -23.44 -4.29 -25.91
C ILE A 12 -23.20 -4.67 -24.42
N ARG A 13 -22.07 -4.29 -23.83
CA ARG A 13 -21.79 -4.41 -22.38
C ARG A 13 -21.48 -3.03 -21.79
N TYR A 14 -21.86 -2.80 -20.53
CA TYR A 14 -21.70 -1.50 -19.86
C TYR A 14 -20.24 -1.05 -19.82
N GLU A 15 -19.34 -2.00 -19.60
CA GLU A 15 -17.89 -1.85 -19.60
C GLU A 15 -17.39 -1.31 -20.94
N HIS A 16 -17.95 -1.79 -22.06
CA HIS A 16 -17.58 -1.31 -23.39
C HIS A 16 -17.98 0.15 -23.62
N ARG A 17 -19.08 0.61 -23.01
CA ARG A 17 -19.50 2.02 -23.10
C ARG A 17 -18.53 2.94 -22.35
N ILE A 18 -18.05 2.53 -21.17
CA ILE A 18 -17.07 3.30 -20.40
C ILE A 18 -15.74 3.37 -21.14
N LEU A 19 -15.25 2.23 -21.64
CA LEU A 19 -14.00 2.17 -22.40
C LEU A 19 -14.06 3.03 -23.67
N SER A 20 -15.18 3.00 -24.39
CA SER A 20 -15.39 3.86 -25.57
C SER A 20 -15.36 5.34 -25.20
N LYS A 21 -16.02 5.74 -24.10
CA LYS A 21 -15.95 7.12 -23.60
C LYS A 21 -14.54 7.54 -23.21
N ALA A 22 -13.76 6.62 -22.63
CA ALA A 22 -12.37 6.89 -22.26
C ALA A 22 -11.49 7.13 -23.49
N ILE A 23 -11.66 6.32 -24.54
CA ILE A 23 -10.99 6.53 -25.84
C ILE A 23 -11.37 7.90 -26.41
N ASP A 24 -12.67 8.19 -26.53
CA ASP A 24 -13.15 9.40 -27.20
C ASP A 24 -12.79 10.69 -26.46
N LYS A 25 -12.77 10.65 -25.12
CA LYS A 25 -12.57 11.84 -24.28
C LYS A 25 -11.11 12.09 -23.89
N TYR A 26 -10.34 11.02 -23.67
CA TYR A 26 -9.01 11.10 -23.09
C TYR A 26 -7.90 10.50 -23.97
N ASP A 27 -8.24 10.09 -25.21
CA ASP A 27 -7.29 9.47 -26.16
C ASP A 27 -6.56 8.25 -25.56
N VAL A 28 -7.30 7.46 -24.77
CA VAL A 28 -6.77 6.26 -24.12
C VAL A 28 -6.53 5.18 -25.17
N LYS A 29 -5.37 4.52 -25.09
CA LYS A 29 -5.05 3.35 -25.89
C LYS A 29 -5.41 2.09 -25.11
N ILE A 30 -6.25 1.25 -25.72
CA ILE A 30 -6.66 -0.04 -25.15
C ILE A 30 -5.79 -1.14 -25.74
N PHE A 31 -5.21 -1.96 -24.88
CA PHE A 31 -4.49 -3.16 -25.25
C PHE A 31 -5.21 -4.36 -24.65
N PHE A 32 -5.56 -5.33 -25.50
CA PHE A 32 -6.11 -6.59 -25.05
C PHE A 32 -4.97 -7.54 -24.71
N VAL A 33 -5.11 -8.21 -23.56
CA VAL A 33 -4.17 -9.23 -23.08
C VAL A 33 -4.96 -10.49 -22.74
N ASP A 34 -4.34 -11.64 -22.98
CA ASP A 34 -4.92 -12.91 -22.58
C ASP A 34 -4.84 -13.04 -21.06
N ALA A 35 -5.93 -13.50 -20.46
CA ALA A 35 -5.97 -13.74 -19.02
C ALA A 35 -4.97 -14.84 -18.64
N LEU A 36 -4.10 -14.55 -17.68
CA LEU A 36 -3.16 -15.53 -17.15
C LEU A 36 -3.90 -16.39 -16.14
N ASN A 37 -4.09 -17.67 -16.50
CA ASN A 37 -4.76 -18.68 -15.68
C ASN A 37 -3.79 -19.84 -15.45
N PHE A 38 -3.69 -20.31 -14.22
CA PHE A 38 -2.82 -21.40 -13.83
C PHE A 38 -3.62 -22.53 -13.17
N GLU A 39 -3.02 -23.73 -13.14
CA GLU A 39 -3.68 -24.88 -12.53
C GLU A 39 -3.86 -24.67 -11.01
N GLY A 40 -5.04 -25.01 -10.50
CA GLY A 40 -5.37 -24.86 -9.08
C GLY A 40 -5.96 -23.51 -8.69
N ASP A 41 -6.12 -22.58 -9.63
CA ASP A 41 -6.73 -21.28 -9.39
C ASP A 41 -8.19 -21.37 -8.93
N GLU A 42 -8.51 -20.63 -7.87
CA GLU A 42 -9.89 -20.46 -7.41
C GLU A 42 -10.62 -19.42 -8.26
N ALA A 43 -11.90 -19.67 -8.55
CA ALA A 43 -12.69 -18.87 -9.49
C ALA A 43 -12.72 -17.35 -9.20
N ASN A 44 -12.55 -16.95 -7.93
CA ASN A 44 -12.61 -15.54 -7.52
C ASN A 44 -11.31 -14.77 -7.80
N TRP A 45 -10.17 -15.46 -7.91
CA TRP A 45 -8.84 -14.85 -8.06
C TRP A 45 -8.05 -15.42 -9.24
N ALA A 46 -8.65 -16.30 -10.05
CA ALA A 46 -8.00 -17.00 -11.15
C ALA A 46 -7.34 -16.09 -12.20
N ASN A 47 -7.82 -14.86 -12.34
CA ASN A 47 -7.26 -13.89 -13.29
C ASN A 47 -6.33 -12.86 -12.62
N GLY A 48 -6.06 -12.94 -11.30
CA GLY A 48 -5.24 -11.97 -10.56
C GLY A 48 -3.84 -11.81 -11.17
N PHE A 49 -3.24 -12.93 -11.59
CA PHE A 49 -1.93 -12.95 -12.24
C PHE A 49 -1.86 -12.17 -13.55
N THR A 50 -3.00 -11.86 -14.20
CA THR A 50 -3.03 -11.07 -15.44
C THR A 50 -2.36 -9.71 -15.26
N LYS A 51 -2.28 -9.19 -14.02
CA LYS A 51 -1.52 -7.97 -13.70
C LYS A 51 -0.05 -8.07 -14.11
N PHE A 52 0.56 -9.26 -14.13
CA PHE A 52 1.98 -9.42 -14.51
C PHE A 52 2.29 -9.05 -15.96
N HIS A 53 1.29 -8.95 -16.86
CA HIS A 53 1.53 -8.43 -18.22
C HIS A 53 2.18 -7.05 -18.23
N VAL A 54 2.05 -6.25 -17.16
CA VAL A 54 2.73 -4.96 -17.03
C VAL A 54 4.25 -5.06 -17.15
N PHE A 55 4.85 -6.18 -16.78
CA PHE A 55 6.30 -6.39 -16.90
C PHE A 55 6.74 -6.64 -18.35
N SER A 56 5.84 -7.12 -19.22
CA SER A 56 6.13 -7.39 -20.65
C SER A 56 5.97 -6.17 -21.55
N LEU A 57 5.50 -5.04 -21.01
CA LEU A 57 5.21 -3.81 -21.73
C LEU A 57 6.47 -2.98 -22.05
N VAL A 58 7.51 -3.64 -22.58
CA VAL A 58 8.86 -3.12 -22.84
C VAL A 58 8.93 -1.97 -23.87
N GLN A 59 7.82 -1.65 -24.53
CA GLN A 59 7.70 -0.45 -25.35
C GLN A 59 7.62 0.84 -24.51
N TYR A 60 7.36 0.73 -23.20
CA TYR A 60 7.31 1.86 -22.28
C TYR A 60 8.53 1.86 -21.37
N LYS A 61 9.04 3.06 -21.07
CA LYS A 61 10.17 3.23 -20.14
C LYS A 61 9.77 2.98 -18.69
N LYS A 62 8.55 3.38 -18.33
CA LYS A 62 8.03 3.31 -16.96
C LYS A 62 6.52 3.11 -17.02
N ILE A 63 6.01 2.29 -16.11
CA ILE A 63 4.59 1.97 -15.99
C ILE A 63 4.17 2.21 -14.56
N ILE A 64 2.97 2.80 -14.41
CA ILE A 64 2.26 2.85 -13.14
C ILE A 64 1.05 1.94 -13.30
N PHE A 65 1.00 0.91 -12.48
CA PHE A 65 -0.13 0.00 -12.41
C PHE A 65 -0.94 0.29 -11.16
N PHE A 66 -2.25 0.19 -11.29
CA PHE A 66 -3.19 0.20 -10.19
C PHE A 66 -4.11 -1.00 -10.35
N ASP A 67 -4.40 -1.68 -9.24
CA ASP A 67 -5.45 -2.70 -9.26
C ASP A 67 -6.82 -2.07 -9.57
N SER A 68 -7.71 -2.90 -10.08
CA SER A 68 -9.04 -2.53 -10.61
C SER A 68 -9.99 -1.92 -9.57
N ASP A 69 -9.67 -2.09 -8.30
CA ASP A 69 -10.40 -1.66 -7.12
C ASP A 69 -9.73 -0.47 -6.40
N CYS A 70 -8.85 0.24 -7.10
CA CYS A 70 -8.33 1.55 -6.69
C CYS A 70 -9.29 2.70 -7.06
N LEU A 71 -9.37 3.69 -6.17
CA LEU A 71 -9.94 5.02 -6.39
C LEU A 71 -8.82 6.05 -6.54
N PHE A 72 -9.08 7.09 -7.32
CA PHE A 72 -8.14 8.16 -7.62
C PHE A 72 -8.69 9.50 -7.14
N TYR A 73 -7.91 10.23 -6.34
CA TYR A 73 -8.33 11.48 -5.71
C TYR A 73 -7.50 12.70 -6.15
N ASP A 74 -6.25 12.50 -6.59
CA ASP A 74 -5.38 13.60 -6.99
C ASP A 74 -4.34 13.17 -8.05
N ASN A 75 -3.65 14.14 -8.63
CA ASN A 75 -2.57 13.94 -9.60
C ASN A 75 -1.40 13.15 -8.98
N MET A 76 -0.73 12.33 -9.80
CA MET A 76 0.40 11.47 -9.39
C MET A 76 1.56 11.54 -10.40
N ASP A 77 1.74 12.66 -11.11
CA ASP A 77 2.78 12.79 -12.14
C ASP A 77 4.20 12.61 -11.57
N GLU A 78 4.38 12.87 -10.28
CA GLU A 78 5.63 12.62 -9.56
C GLU A 78 6.06 11.15 -9.56
N LEU A 79 5.13 10.19 -9.69
CA LEU A 79 5.49 8.77 -9.83
C LEU A 79 6.20 8.49 -11.17
N PHE A 80 5.95 9.31 -12.20
CA PHE A 80 6.69 9.23 -13.46
C PHE A 80 8.06 9.88 -13.37
N THR A 81 8.14 11.09 -12.80
CA THR A 81 9.31 11.98 -12.97
C THR A 81 10.13 12.22 -11.71
N GLY A 82 9.56 12.03 -10.52
CA GLY A 82 10.14 12.43 -9.23
C GLY A 82 10.81 11.31 -8.44
N LEU A 83 10.63 10.05 -8.83
CA LEU A 83 11.20 8.92 -8.12
C LEU A 83 12.68 8.70 -8.51
N PRO A 84 13.58 8.47 -7.53
CA PRO A 84 14.94 7.96 -7.79
C PRO A 84 14.89 6.66 -8.58
N ASP A 85 15.81 6.41 -9.52
CA ASP A 85 15.83 5.21 -10.38
C ASP A 85 15.85 3.87 -9.62
N ALA A 86 14.82 3.04 -9.78
CA ALA A 86 14.73 1.65 -9.33
C ALA A 86 13.97 0.81 -10.38
N MET A 87 14.11 -0.52 -10.35
CA MET A 87 13.38 -1.37 -11.31
C MET A 87 11.90 -1.48 -10.94
N ILE A 88 11.59 -1.61 -9.65
CA ILE A 88 10.23 -1.76 -9.12
C ILE A 88 10.06 -0.84 -7.92
N TYR A 89 8.86 -0.28 -7.78
CA TYR A 89 8.44 0.46 -6.61
C TYR A 89 7.08 -0.05 -6.17
N ALA A 90 6.98 -0.40 -4.89
CA ALA A 90 5.77 -0.95 -4.30
C ALA A 90 5.63 -0.48 -2.84
N PRO A 91 4.41 -0.19 -2.36
CA PRO A 91 4.17 0.07 -0.94
C PRO A 91 4.37 -1.18 -0.10
N ALA A 92 4.73 -1.02 1.18
CA ALA A 92 4.75 -2.14 2.13
C ALA A 92 3.32 -2.64 2.42
N HIS A 93 3.17 -3.93 2.69
CA HIS A 93 1.89 -4.54 3.06
C HIS A 93 1.63 -4.36 4.55
N TYR A 94 1.15 -3.17 4.93
CA TYR A 94 0.97 -2.79 6.34
C TYR A 94 0.02 -3.72 7.12
N SER A 95 -0.93 -4.40 6.45
CA SER A 95 -1.82 -5.37 7.09
C SER A 95 -1.08 -6.61 7.62
N ALA A 96 -0.03 -7.10 6.92
CA ALA A 96 0.76 -8.24 7.37
C ALA A 96 1.41 -8.01 8.74
N PHE A 97 1.72 -6.76 9.09
CA PHE A 97 2.28 -6.41 10.39
C PHE A 97 1.23 -6.48 11.50
N ARG A 98 -0.03 -6.19 11.19
CA ARG A 98 -1.13 -6.19 12.17
C ARG A 98 -1.50 -7.59 12.62
N GLU A 99 -1.38 -8.54 11.69
CA GLU A 99 -1.81 -9.92 11.92
C GLU A 99 -0.78 -10.75 12.71
N LEU A 100 0.42 -10.20 12.94
CA LEU A 100 1.52 -10.83 13.71
C LEU A 100 1.07 -11.34 15.08
N ASP A 101 0.24 -10.58 15.79
CA ASP A 101 -0.22 -10.91 17.14
C ASP A 101 -1.57 -11.66 17.14
N SER A 102 -2.20 -11.84 15.97
CA SER A 102 -3.51 -12.49 15.83
C SER A 102 -3.44 -14.00 15.56
N GLY A 103 -2.27 -14.49 15.14
CA GLY A 103 -2.05 -15.87 14.69
C GLY A 103 -1.58 -16.87 15.76
N SER A 104 -1.14 -16.42 16.94
CA SER A 104 -0.73 -17.35 18.00
C SER A 104 -1.86 -17.56 19.00
N ASN A 105 -2.49 -18.74 18.95
CA ASN A 105 -3.28 -19.28 20.06
C ASN A 105 -2.44 -19.45 21.34
N GLU A 106 -1.14 -19.23 21.26
CA GLU A 106 -0.26 -19.01 22.40
C GLU A 106 -0.09 -17.50 22.55
N ALA A 107 -0.59 -16.96 23.66
CA ALA A 107 -0.13 -15.69 24.19
C ALA A 107 1.37 -15.83 24.49
N HIS A 108 2.21 -15.73 23.46
CA HIS A 108 3.58 -15.37 23.67
C HIS A 108 3.51 -13.94 24.18
N ASP A 109 3.86 -13.76 25.45
CA ASP A 109 4.60 -12.57 25.88
C ASP A 109 5.84 -12.49 24.96
N THR A 110 5.68 -12.10 23.69
CA THR A 110 6.81 -11.70 22.88
C THR A 110 7.20 -10.36 23.45
N GLU A 111 8.27 -10.34 24.24
CA GLU A 111 8.89 -9.08 24.60
C GLU A 111 9.07 -8.23 23.33
N PRO A 112 8.85 -6.91 23.39
CA PRO A 112 9.08 -6.05 22.25
C PRO A 112 10.47 -6.33 21.68
N ILE A 113 10.55 -6.59 20.37
CA ILE A 113 11.85 -6.67 19.71
C ILE A 113 12.49 -5.29 19.89
N GLU A 114 13.53 -5.22 20.72
CA GLU A 114 14.32 -4.01 20.86
C GLU A 114 14.91 -3.67 19.49
N GLY A 115 14.43 -2.57 18.92
CA GLY A 115 14.93 -2.02 17.67
C GLY A 115 15.15 -0.52 17.80
N PRO A 116 15.73 0.11 16.78
CA PRO A 116 15.90 1.56 16.74
C PRO A 116 14.53 2.23 16.51
N LEU A 117 13.60 2.12 17.46
CA LEU A 117 12.35 2.86 17.45
C LEU A 117 12.67 4.34 17.55
N ARG A 118 12.78 4.99 16.41
CA ARG A 118 12.99 6.44 16.34
C ARG A 118 11.70 7.12 16.79
N ASP A 119 11.82 8.04 17.74
CA ASP A 119 10.73 8.96 18.01
C ASP A 119 10.54 9.93 16.83
N ASP A 120 9.49 10.73 16.85
CA ASP A 120 9.16 11.59 15.72
C ASP A 120 10.19 12.67 15.44
N LYS A 121 10.85 13.15 16.50
CA LYS A 121 11.88 14.17 16.40
C LYS A 121 13.14 13.57 15.82
N ASP A 122 13.51 12.37 16.27
CA ASP A 122 14.64 11.62 15.74
C ASP A 122 14.41 11.28 14.27
N ARG A 123 13.20 10.87 13.88
CA ARG A 123 12.84 10.61 12.46
C ARG A 123 13.01 11.84 11.58
N ALA A 124 12.43 12.98 11.98
CA ALA A 124 12.53 14.22 11.20
C ALA A 124 13.99 14.66 11.04
N VAL A 125 14.75 14.61 12.14
CA VAL A 125 16.18 14.96 12.15
C VAL A 125 16.99 14.00 11.29
N ASP A 126 16.71 12.70 11.33
CA ASP A 126 17.42 11.72 10.52
C ASP A 126 17.08 11.87 9.02
N ASN A 127 15.81 12.11 8.67
CA ASN A 127 15.42 12.40 7.29
C ASN A 127 16.09 13.68 6.76
N GLU A 128 16.19 14.73 7.57
CA GLU A 128 16.93 15.95 7.23
C GLU A 128 18.42 15.66 7.02
N LYS A 129 19.05 14.87 7.90
CA LYS A 129 20.45 14.43 7.75
C LYS A 129 20.66 13.62 6.47
N ILE A 130 19.76 12.68 6.17
CA ILE A 130 19.81 11.85 4.95
C ILE A 130 19.73 12.76 3.72
N TYR A 131 18.75 13.65 3.65
CA TYR A 131 18.60 14.56 2.53
C TYR A 131 19.82 15.48 2.36
N THR A 132 20.26 16.13 3.43
CA THR A 132 21.39 17.07 3.39
C THR A 132 22.72 16.39 3.05
N SER A 133 22.97 15.19 3.56
CA SER A 133 24.16 14.39 3.23
C SER A 133 24.15 13.84 1.80
N SER A 134 22.97 13.82 1.17
CA SER A 134 22.79 13.37 -0.21
C SER A 134 22.94 14.48 -1.24
N LEU A 135 23.26 15.71 -0.83
CA LEU A 135 23.49 16.81 -1.77
C LEU A 135 24.92 16.78 -2.32
N ASP A 136 25.06 17.14 -3.60
CA ASP A 136 26.33 17.44 -4.23
C ASP A 136 26.83 18.86 -3.87
N GLU A 137 28.02 19.22 -4.34
CA GLU A 137 28.63 20.54 -4.09
C GLU A 137 27.79 21.72 -4.64
N ARG A 138 26.79 21.44 -5.49
CA ARG A 138 25.89 22.43 -6.12
C ARG A 138 24.52 22.44 -5.47
N GLY A 139 24.30 21.63 -4.43
CA GLY A 139 23.01 21.50 -3.75
C GLY A 139 21.98 20.68 -4.49
N LYS A 140 22.38 19.89 -5.50
CA LYS A 140 21.49 18.91 -6.18
C LYS A 140 21.60 17.55 -5.49
N VAL A 141 20.51 16.81 -5.42
CA VAL A 141 20.53 15.43 -4.93
C VAL A 141 21.43 14.56 -5.81
N ASP A 142 22.47 14.01 -5.18
CA ASP A 142 23.33 12.95 -5.68
C ASP A 142 22.65 11.62 -5.34
N ILE A 143 22.28 10.87 -6.37
CA ILE A 143 21.47 9.66 -6.25
C ILE A 143 22.25 8.53 -5.56
N ASP A 144 23.56 8.44 -5.80
CA ASP A 144 24.37 7.38 -5.19
C ASP A 144 24.56 7.64 -3.70
N LYS A 145 24.70 8.91 -3.30
CA LYS A 145 24.68 9.30 -1.89
C LYS A 145 23.33 9.04 -1.26
N LEU A 146 22.24 9.38 -1.96
CA LEU A 146 20.88 9.14 -1.47
C LEU A 146 20.68 7.67 -1.13
N TYR A 147 20.94 6.77 -2.07
CA TYR A 147 20.75 5.34 -1.86
C TYR A 147 21.58 4.79 -0.70
N ASN A 148 22.85 5.18 -0.61
CA ASN A 148 23.73 4.74 0.46
C ASN A 148 23.33 5.29 1.84
N ASN A 149 22.63 6.42 1.88
CA ASN A 149 22.15 7.04 3.12
C ASN A 149 20.72 6.61 3.50
N LEU A 150 19.99 5.89 2.64
CA LEU A 150 18.65 5.42 2.97
C LEU A 150 18.68 4.46 4.18
N PRO A 151 17.65 4.49 5.05
CA PRO A 151 17.56 3.59 6.18
C PRO A 151 17.53 2.13 5.74
N SER A 152 18.19 1.28 6.51
CA SER A 152 18.18 -0.16 6.24
C SER A 152 16.85 -0.79 6.58
N MET A 153 16.33 -1.61 5.66
CA MET A 153 15.18 -2.49 5.91
C MET A 153 15.56 -3.78 6.66
N LYS A 154 16.85 -4.12 6.72
CA LYS A 154 17.33 -5.40 7.27
C LYS A 154 16.87 -5.65 8.71
N PRO A 155 16.96 -4.68 9.65
CA PRO A 155 16.47 -4.89 11.01
C PRO A 155 14.97 -5.24 11.04
N SER A 156 14.16 -4.58 10.21
CA SER A 156 12.72 -4.82 10.12
C SER A 156 12.43 -6.22 9.56
N ILE A 157 13.11 -6.62 8.48
CA ILE A 157 12.99 -7.94 7.86
C ILE A 157 13.40 -9.05 8.85
N GLU A 158 14.54 -8.89 9.54
CA GLU A 158 15.01 -9.82 10.57
C GLU A 158 14.04 -9.92 11.75
N ALA A 159 13.45 -8.80 12.18
CA ALA A 159 12.45 -8.77 13.23
C ALA A 159 11.14 -9.48 12.83
N MET A 160 10.68 -9.32 11.58
CA MET A 160 9.52 -10.06 11.06
C MET A 160 9.79 -11.57 11.04
N LYS A 161 10.97 -11.96 10.54
CA LYS A 161 11.43 -13.35 10.49
C LYS A 161 11.49 -13.99 11.86
N GLN A 162 11.98 -13.27 12.88
CA GLN A 162 11.99 -13.74 14.27
C GLN A 162 10.59 -14.01 14.82
N ARG A 163 9.56 -13.31 14.33
CA ARG A 163 8.15 -13.55 14.68
C ARG A 163 7.47 -14.61 13.81
N GLY A 164 8.20 -15.31 12.94
CA GLY A 164 7.63 -16.32 12.05
C GLY A 164 6.77 -15.74 10.92
N SER A 165 6.99 -14.47 10.57
CA SER A 165 6.30 -13.78 9.47
C SER A 165 7.31 -13.17 8.50
N LYS A 166 6.82 -12.59 7.40
CA LYS A 166 7.64 -11.99 6.34
C LYS A 166 7.35 -10.51 6.20
N PHE A 167 8.38 -9.75 5.82
CA PHE A 167 8.16 -8.39 5.33
C PHE A 167 7.63 -8.49 3.91
N GLU A 168 6.40 -8.03 3.68
CA GLU A 168 5.74 -8.11 2.38
C GLU A 168 5.51 -6.72 1.79
N LEU A 169 5.53 -6.66 0.47
CA LEU A 169 5.11 -5.52 -0.32
C LEU A 169 3.74 -5.81 -0.91
N THR A 170 3.01 -4.75 -1.25
CA THR A 170 1.69 -4.81 -1.90
C THR A 170 1.83 -4.89 -3.42
N ASP A 171 0.82 -5.46 -4.07
CA ASP A 171 0.80 -5.64 -5.53
C ASP A 171 -0.31 -4.83 -6.22
N TYR A 172 -1.08 -4.07 -5.44
CA TYR A 172 -2.17 -3.25 -5.96
C TYR A 172 -1.74 -1.88 -6.49
N LEU A 173 -0.48 -1.51 -6.27
CA LEU A 173 0.20 -0.38 -6.90
C LEU A 173 1.63 -0.77 -7.24
N PHE A 174 1.97 -0.69 -8.53
CA PHE A 174 3.36 -0.74 -8.97
C PHE A 174 3.73 0.56 -9.65
N VAL A 175 4.95 1.03 -9.40
CA VAL A 175 5.71 1.75 -10.43
C VAL A 175 6.81 0.80 -10.87
N LEU A 176 7.07 0.66 -12.17
CA LEU A 176 8.15 -0.23 -12.62
C LEU A 176 8.71 0.17 -13.97
N GLU A 177 9.93 -0.29 -14.22
CA GLU A 177 10.47 -0.41 -15.57
C GLU A 177 10.15 -1.79 -16.13
N PRO A 178 9.39 -1.90 -17.23
CA PRO A 178 9.05 -3.18 -17.81
C PRO A 178 10.32 -3.95 -18.24
N ASN A 179 10.34 -5.25 -17.95
CA ASN A 179 11.46 -6.13 -18.22
C ASN A 179 10.94 -7.53 -18.58
N GLN A 180 11.23 -7.97 -19.82
CA GLN A 180 10.77 -9.26 -20.33
C GLN A 180 11.31 -10.45 -19.52
N VAL A 181 12.55 -10.37 -19.02
CA VAL A 181 13.15 -11.44 -18.20
C VAL A 181 12.42 -11.57 -16.86
N LEU A 182 12.07 -10.44 -16.23
CA LEU A 182 11.28 -10.46 -14.99
C LEU A 182 9.86 -10.99 -15.23
N TYR A 183 9.25 -10.62 -16.36
CA TYR A 183 7.96 -11.18 -16.76
C TYR A 183 8.01 -12.70 -16.93
N ASP A 184 8.96 -13.21 -17.72
CA ASP A 184 9.11 -14.65 -17.96
C ASP A 184 9.31 -15.39 -16.64
N PHE A 185 10.14 -14.84 -15.74
CA PHE A 185 10.36 -15.40 -14.41
C PHE A 185 9.11 -15.39 -13.52
N LEU A 186 8.32 -14.31 -13.51
CA LEU A 186 7.05 -14.25 -12.76
C LEU A 186 6.05 -15.28 -13.29
N VAL A 187 5.96 -15.45 -14.61
CA VAL A 187 5.11 -16.45 -15.23
C VAL A 187 5.58 -17.86 -14.84
N ASP A 188 6.88 -18.13 -14.87
CA ASP A 188 7.45 -19.42 -14.45
C ASP A 188 7.18 -19.71 -12.96
N LEU A 189 7.29 -18.70 -12.08
CA LEU A 189 6.94 -18.84 -10.66
C LEU A 189 5.45 -19.16 -10.48
N ALA A 190 4.57 -18.47 -11.22
CA ALA A 190 3.13 -18.67 -11.16
C ALA A 190 2.70 -20.04 -11.73
N GLN A 191 3.37 -20.55 -12.77
CA GLN A 191 3.13 -21.89 -13.31
C GLN A 191 3.46 -22.99 -12.29
N ASN A 192 4.45 -22.75 -11.43
CA ASN A 192 4.93 -23.72 -10.43
C ASN A 192 4.43 -23.39 -9.01
N LYS A 193 3.33 -22.65 -8.90
CA LYS A 193 2.77 -22.23 -7.62
C LYS A 193 2.03 -23.37 -6.89
N SER A 194 1.95 -23.24 -5.58
CA SER A 194 1.06 -24.02 -4.74
C SER A 194 -0.39 -23.56 -4.91
N ARG A 195 -1.36 -24.43 -4.60
CA ARG A 195 -2.78 -24.14 -4.77
C ARG A 195 -3.25 -22.86 -4.06
N ASN A 196 -2.67 -22.56 -2.90
CA ASN A 196 -3.05 -21.42 -2.07
C ASN A 196 -2.13 -20.19 -2.26
N GLU A 197 -1.26 -20.21 -3.26
CA GLU A 197 -0.45 -19.04 -3.63
C GLU A 197 -1.20 -18.20 -4.67
N TYR A 198 -1.26 -16.91 -4.40
CA TYR A 198 -1.87 -15.87 -5.21
C TYR A 198 -0.79 -14.95 -5.81
N ASP A 199 -1.23 -13.95 -6.57
CA ASP A 199 -0.37 -12.96 -7.23
C ASP A 199 0.59 -12.24 -6.27
N MET A 200 0.08 -11.81 -5.12
CA MET A 200 0.83 -11.26 -4.00
C MET A 200 2.00 -12.15 -3.55
N ASP A 201 1.77 -13.45 -3.40
CA ASP A 201 2.78 -14.42 -2.96
C ASP A 201 3.89 -14.57 -4.01
N ILE A 202 3.50 -14.69 -5.28
CA ILE A 202 4.43 -14.82 -6.39
C ILE A 202 5.28 -13.56 -6.56
N PHE A 203 4.66 -12.39 -6.42
CA PHE A 203 5.37 -11.11 -6.45
C PHE A 203 6.40 -11.00 -5.31
N ASN A 204 6.01 -11.35 -4.08
CA ASN A 204 6.93 -11.30 -2.95
C ASN A 204 8.03 -12.39 -3.03
N ARG A 205 7.79 -13.52 -3.70
CA ARG A 205 8.83 -14.51 -4.03
C ARG A 205 9.85 -14.02 -5.06
N LEU A 206 9.45 -13.19 -6.03
CA LEU A 206 10.39 -12.56 -6.96
C LEU A 206 11.37 -11.64 -6.22
N ILE A 207 10.86 -10.86 -5.27
CA ILE A 207 11.62 -9.83 -4.57
C ILE A 207 12.43 -10.40 -3.40
N ASP A 208 12.01 -11.56 -2.86
CA ASP A 208 12.50 -12.20 -1.63
C ASP A 208 13.45 -11.35 -0.79
N LEU A 209 12.86 -10.47 0.01
CA LEU A 209 13.61 -9.52 0.83
C LEU A 209 14.50 -10.22 1.88
N GLU A 210 14.25 -11.50 2.20
CA GLU A 210 15.03 -12.25 3.19
C GLU A 210 16.41 -12.70 2.68
N ASP A 211 16.58 -12.88 1.36
CA ASP A 211 17.85 -13.30 0.74
C ASP A 211 18.75 -12.11 0.39
N SER A 212 18.33 -10.87 0.72
CA SER A 212 19.15 -9.68 0.52
C SER A 212 20.35 -9.67 1.48
N SER A 213 21.51 -10.10 0.99
CA SER A 213 22.75 -10.23 1.77
C SER A 213 23.34 -8.89 2.25
N GLU A 214 22.85 -7.75 1.77
CA GLU A 214 23.40 -6.43 2.07
C GLU A 214 22.63 -5.69 3.16
N ASN A 215 23.36 -4.86 3.93
CA ASN A 215 22.85 -4.15 5.10
C ASN A 215 21.83 -3.04 4.76
N ASN A 216 21.28 -2.98 3.56
CA ASN A 216 20.14 -2.18 3.15
C ASN A 216 19.71 -2.73 1.77
N VAL A 217 18.42 -3.02 1.57
CA VAL A 217 17.87 -3.52 0.29
C VAL A 217 18.11 -2.53 -0.87
N PHE A 218 18.40 -1.27 -0.54
CA PHE A 218 18.75 -0.20 -1.47
C PHE A 218 20.26 0.07 -1.55
N ARG A 219 21.11 -0.64 -0.80
CA ARG A 219 22.56 -0.43 -0.85
C ARG A 219 23.12 -1.01 -2.14
N ILE A 220 24.06 -0.27 -2.69
CA ILE A 220 24.70 -0.53 -3.97
C ILE A 220 26.20 -0.60 -3.68
N ASP A 221 26.74 -1.79 -3.43
CA ASP A 221 28.20 -1.97 -3.20
C ASP A 221 29.04 -1.87 -4.50
N SER A 222 28.58 -1.17 -5.56
CA SER A 222 29.33 -1.03 -6.83
C SER A 222 29.15 0.31 -7.56
N ASP A 223 30.04 0.59 -8.52
CA ASP A 223 30.19 1.87 -9.26
C ASP A 223 28.94 2.37 -10.00
N TYR A 224 27.86 1.58 -10.13
CA TYR A 224 26.47 1.99 -10.39
C TYR A 224 25.63 0.70 -10.48
N ALA A 225 24.91 0.30 -9.44
CA ALA A 225 23.91 -0.76 -9.54
C ALA A 225 22.57 -0.28 -8.99
N LYS A 226 21.81 0.38 -9.88
CA LYS A 226 20.40 0.70 -9.72
C LYS A 226 19.64 -0.32 -8.83
N PRO A 227 18.94 0.09 -7.76
CA PRO A 227 18.21 -0.83 -6.89
C PRO A 227 17.14 -1.62 -7.63
N LEU A 228 16.95 -2.89 -7.24
CA LEU A 228 15.86 -3.70 -7.75
C LEU A 228 14.50 -3.16 -7.29
N ILE A 229 14.39 -2.82 -6.02
CA ILE A 229 13.15 -2.34 -5.43
C ILE A 229 13.35 -1.02 -4.69
N MET A 230 12.32 -0.18 -4.64
CA MET A 230 12.18 0.96 -3.74
C MET A 230 10.79 0.94 -3.08
N ILE A 231 10.71 1.17 -1.78
CA ILE A 231 9.42 1.16 -1.09
C ILE A 231 8.72 2.50 -1.28
N LEU A 232 7.51 2.48 -1.83
CA LEU A 232 6.65 3.66 -1.91
C LEU A 232 6.00 3.93 -0.55
N PRO A 233 5.75 5.21 -0.22
CA PRO A 233 5.03 5.53 0.99
C PRO A 233 3.58 5.08 0.87
N HIS A 234 3.10 4.42 1.93
CA HIS A 234 1.71 4.02 2.10
C HIS A 234 0.71 5.17 1.97
N ASN A 235 0.96 6.29 2.66
CA ASN A 235 0.22 7.53 2.45
C ASN A 235 1.13 8.45 1.62
N PRO A 236 0.71 8.94 0.43
CA PRO A 236 -0.67 9.01 -0.05
C PRO A 236 -1.10 7.99 -1.12
N TYR A 237 -0.31 6.93 -1.39
CA TYR A 237 -0.51 6.11 -2.59
C TYR A 237 -1.18 4.74 -2.39
N ALA A 238 -1.34 4.27 -1.16
CA ALA A 238 -1.65 2.86 -0.91
C ALA A 238 -2.66 2.64 0.23
N LEU A 239 -3.34 3.69 0.68
CA LEU A 239 -4.35 3.59 1.71
C LEU A 239 -5.44 2.60 1.30
N THR A 240 -5.87 1.75 2.20
CA THR A 240 -7.01 0.85 1.97
C THR A 240 -8.26 1.42 2.64
N SER A 241 -9.45 1.20 2.06
CA SER A 241 -10.70 1.53 2.73
C SER A 241 -10.84 0.78 4.07
N GLY A 242 -10.11 -0.34 4.21
CA GLY A 242 -10.01 -1.12 5.42
C GLY A 242 -9.39 -0.37 6.59
N GLU A 243 -8.47 0.55 6.34
CA GLU A 243 -7.80 1.34 7.38
C GLU A 243 -8.71 2.32 8.09
N PHE A 244 -9.78 2.76 7.43
CA PHE A 244 -10.75 3.69 8.01
C PHE A 244 -11.83 2.97 8.81
N LYS A 245 -11.83 1.63 8.82
CA LYS A 245 -12.83 0.84 9.53
C LYS A 245 -12.34 0.50 10.94
N PHE A 246 -13.30 0.45 11.87
CA PHE A 246 -13.16 -0.16 13.19
C PHE A 246 -12.30 0.54 14.27
N PHE A 247 -12.55 0.08 15.50
CA PHE A 247 -11.92 0.34 16.80
C PHE A 247 -10.48 -0.19 16.86
N GLU A 248 -9.72 -0.06 15.77
CA GLU A 248 -8.35 -0.50 15.79
C GLU A 248 -7.56 0.60 16.51
N LYS A 249 -7.41 0.39 17.83
CA LYS A 249 -6.18 0.83 18.50
C LYS A 249 -5.05 0.41 17.55
N ASP A 250 -4.08 1.30 17.32
CA ASP A 250 -2.87 0.98 16.54
C ASP A 250 -2.97 1.26 15.03
N HIS A 251 -3.53 2.41 14.65
CA HIS A 251 -3.26 3.03 13.35
C HIS A 251 -1.78 3.44 13.18
N GLU A 252 -0.98 3.34 14.24
CA GLU A 252 0.45 3.66 14.27
C GLU A 252 1.21 2.92 13.19
N CYS A 253 0.81 1.68 12.85
CA CYS A 253 1.43 0.95 11.75
C CYS A 253 1.34 1.76 10.45
N TYR A 254 0.16 2.26 10.06
CA TYR A 254 -0.04 3.05 8.83
C TYR A 254 0.67 4.42 8.84
N LEU A 255 1.10 4.87 10.02
CA LEU A 255 1.86 6.10 10.21
C LEU A 255 3.37 5.84 10.27
N THR A 256 3.79 4.57 10.32
CA THR A 256 5.17 4.17 10.59
C THR A 256 5.99 4.03 9.30
N ASP A 257 7.24 4.45 9.39
CA ASP A 257 8.27 4.26 8.37
C ASP A 257 8.46 2.77 8.07
N PRO A 258 8.59 2.33 6.80
CA PRO A 258 8.75 0.91 6.47
C PRO A 258 9.86 0.18 7.27
N GLN A 259 11.00 0.83 7.49
CA GLN A 259 12.13 0.28 8.24
C GLN A 259 11.86 0.13 9.74
N ASP A 260 10.84 0.81 10.27
CA ASP A 260 10.49 0.81 11.69
C ASP A 260 9.28 -0.10 11.97
N LEU A 261 8.58 -0.57 10.93
CA LEU A 261 7.31 -1.29 11.01
C LEU A 261 7.33 -2.47 11.98
N ALA A 262 8.36 -3.33 11.88
CA ALA A 262 8.45 -4.53 12.69
C ALA A 262 8.71 -4.25 14.17
N PHE A 263 9.08 -3.02 14.57
CA PHE A 263 9.37 -2.72 15.97
C PHE A 263 8.18 -2.15 16.73
N TYR A 264 7.06 -1.90 16.04
CA TYR A 264 5.81 -1.60 16.70
C TYR A 264 5.16 -2.91 17.13
N THR A 265 5.10 -3.13 18.45
CA THR A 265 4.29 -4.19 19.04
C THR A 265 2.84 -3.72 19.12
N PHE A 266 1.91 -4.53 18.62
CA PHE A 266 0.50 -4.30 18.84
C PHE A 266 0.22 -4.79 20.26
N ASP A 267 -0.04 -3.85 21.18
CA ASP A 267 -0.66 -4.26 22.44
C ASP A 267 -2.10 -4.60 22.06
N HIS A 268 -2.35 -5.84 21.60
CA HIS A 268 -3.71 -6.35 21.45
C HIS A 268 -4.33 -6.40 22.85
N VAL A 269 -4.89 -5.27 23.30
CA VAL A 269 -5.47 -5.10 24.64
C VAL A 269 -6.74 -5.91 24.73
N GLY A 270 -6.57 -7.21 24.96
CA GLY A 270 -7.61 -8.10 25.47
C GLY A 270 -7.66 -8.10 27.00
N LYS A 271 -6.59 -7.72 27.71
CA LYS A 271 -6.59 -7.74 29.18
C LYS A 271 -5.71 -6.64 29.78
N GLN A 272 -6.40 -5.64 30.34
CA GLN A 272 -5.92 -4.57 31.20
C GLN A 272 -5.10 -3.46 30.52
N GLU A 273 -5.53 -2.23 30.83
CA GLU A 273 -4.88 -0.97 30.52
C GLU A 273 -3.42 -0.97 31.00
N LYS A 274 -2.49 -1.46 30.19
CA LYS A 274 -1.14 -0.90 30.21
C LYS A 274 -1.22 0.35 29.37
N GLN A 275 -0.99 1.49 30.02
CA GLN A 275 -0.87 2.79 29.35
C GLN A 275 -0.02 2.64 28.09
N HIS A 276 -0.46 3.22 26.97
CA HIS A 276 0.37 3.41 25.78
C HIS A 276 1.74 3.95 26.26
N LYS A 277 2.78 3.11 26.25
CA LYS A 277 4.12 3.52 26.71
C LYS A 277 4.76 4.52 25.75
N HIS A 278 4.19 4.70 24.57
CA HIS A 278 4.69 5.61 23.57
C HIS A 278 3.58 6.58 23.15
N PRO A 279 3.81 7.90 23.19
CA PRO A 279 2.85 8.89 22.71
C PRO A 279 2.61 8.67 21.22
N VAL A 280 1.40 8.99 20.74
CA VAL A 280 0.99 8.92 19.33
C VAL A 280 2.08 9.49 18.44
N LYS A 281 2.78 8.60 17.76
CA LYS A 281 3.96 8.91 16.96
C LYS A 281 3.51 9.53 15.64
N LYS A 282 4.01 10.74 15.34
CA LYS A 282 3.80 11.50 14.10
C LYS A 282 4.10 10.61 12.89
N PRO A 283 3.22 10.63 11.87
CA PRO A 283 3.46 9.88 10.66
C PRO A 283 4.72 10.32 9.93
N TYR A 284 5.46 9.39 9.30
CA TYR A 284 6.64 9.72 8.50
C TYR A 284 6.35 10.71 7.35
N TRP A 285 5.10 10.75 6.89
CA TRP A 285 4.62 11.61 5.82
C TRP A 285 4.00 12.92 6.32
N SER A 286 3.95 13.19 7.64
CA SER A 286 3.32 14.42 8.14
C SER A 286 4.15 15.65 7.77
N TYR A 287 3.78 16.26 6.64
CA TYR A 287 4.32 17.52 6.12
C TYR A 287 4.19 18.68 7.13
N ASP A 288 3.33 18.53 8.14
CA ASP A 288 3.04 19.52 9.18
C ASP A 288 4.21 19.79 10.15
N TYR A 289 5.29 18.99 10.10
CA TYR A 289 6.57 19.36 10.73
C TYR A 289 7.16 20.65 10.13
N LEU A 290 7.09 20.83 8.80
CA LEU A 290 7.61 22.04 8.13
C LEU A 290 6.80 23.31 8.46
N ARG A 291 5.59 23.13 8.99
CA ARG A 291 4.68 24.24 9.35
C ARG A 291 4.62 24.52 10.86
N ASN A 292 5.38 23.80 11.68
CA ASN A 292 5.30 23.88 13.15
C ASN A 292 3.86 23.63 13.69
N ASP A 293 3.03 22.92 12.93
CA ASP A 293 1.66 22.63 13.34
C ASP A 293 1.59 21.28 14.07
N ASN A 294 1.76 21.34 15.39
CA ASN A 294 1.62 20.17 16.26
C ASN A 294 0.16 19.77 16.48
N THR A 295 -0.82 20.47 15.91
CA THR A 295 -2.24 20.12 16.11
C THR A 295 -2.70 19.01 15.18
N ASN A 296 -1.94 18.66 14.15
CA ASN A 296 -2.33 17.72 13.10
C ASN A 296 -1.61 16.35 13.13
N CYS A 297 -0.85 16.07 14.19
CA CYS A 297 -0.17 14.78 14.34
C CYS A 297 -1.14 13.65 14.75
N GLY A 298 -0.82 12.44 14.31
CA GLY A 298 -1.56 11.22 14.65
C GLY A 298 -2.61 10.82 13.62
N TRP A 299 -3.36 9.76 13.94
CA TRP A 299 -4.40 9.25 13.04
C TRP A 299 -5.60 10.18 13.02
N LYS A 300 -5.74 10.94 11.93
CA LYS A 300 -6.89 11.77 11.63
C LYS A 300 -7.50 11.35 10.31
N SER A 301 -8.41 10.38 10.37
CA SER A 301 -9.02 9.72 9.20
C SER A 301 -9.39 10.69 8.07
N ALA A 302 -10.12 11.77 8.36
CA ALA A 302 -10.54 12.74 7.35
C ALA A 302 -9.37 13.53 6.74
N ALA A 303 -8.36 13.90 7.53
CA ALA A 303 -7.19 14.62 7.03
C ALA A 303 -6.31 13.70 6.17
N ILE A 304 -6.12 12.45 6.60
CA ILE A 304 -5.41 11.40 5.86
C ILE A 304 -6.09 11.15 4.52
N PHE A 305 -7.41 10.92 4.54
CA PHE A 305 -8.18 10.68 3.33
C PHE A 305 -8.19 11.88 2.37
N ASN A 306 -8.28 13.11 2.89
CA ASN A 306 -8.21 14.30 2.05
C ASN A 306 -6.82 14.54 1.45
N GLY A 307 -5.75 14.00 2.05
CA GLY A 307 -4.40 14.04 1.51
C GLY A 307 -4.04 12.83 0.65
N ALA A 308 -4.92 11.84 0.56
CA ALA A 308 -4.73 10.64 -0.24
C ALA A 308 -4.73 10.98 -1.73
N LYS A 309 -3.86 10.32 -2.49
CA LYS A 309 -3.86 10.36 -3.95
C LYS A 309 -4.66 9.19 -4.52
N THR A 310 -4.66 8.07 -3.80
CA THR A 310 -5.43 6.88 -4.12
C THR A 310 -5.97 6.21 -2.85
N ALA A 311 -7.01 5.40 -3.02
CA ALA A 311 -7.39 4.42 -2.00
C ALA A 311 -7.86 3.11 -2.64
N HIS A 312 -7.44 1.98 -2.09
CA HIS A 312 -7.81 0.64 -2.54
C HIS A 312 -8.99 0.10 -1.72
N PHE A 313 -10.02 -0.47 -2.36
CA PHE A 313 -11.13 -1.06 -1.63
C PHE A 313 -10.72 -2.33 -0.87
N SER A 314 -11.15 -2.45 0.38
CA SER A 314 -11.04 -3.68 1.17
C SER A 314 -12.36 -4.45 1.11
N ASP A 315 -12.29 -5.79 1.07
CA ASP A 315 -13.46 -6.68 0.99
C ASP A 315 -14.28 -6.79 2.30
N TYR A 316 -13.90 -6.07 3.36
CA TYR A 316 -14.54 -6.08 4.67
C TYR A 316 -14.67 -4.65 5.24
N PRO A 317 -15.78 -4.27 5.93
CA PRO A 317 -16.87 -5.11 6.43
C PRO A 317 -18.06 -5.25 5.48
N ILE A 318 -18.03 -4.56 4.35
CA ILE A 318 -19.01 -4.66 3.29
C ILE A 318 -18.27 -5.00 2.00
N PRO A 319 -18.91 -5.75 1.08
CA PRO A 319 -18.26 -6.13 -0.15
C PRO A 319 -18.05 -4.90 -1.04
N LYS A 320 -17.16 -5.04 -2.01
CA LYS A 320 -16.87 -4.02 -3.01
C LYS A 320 -18.16 -3.43 -3.62
N PRO A 321 -18.26 -2.10 -3.82
CA PRO A 321 -19.50 -1.45 -4.25
C PRO A 321 -20.14 -1.97 -5.55
N TRP A 322 -19.32 -2.52 -6.47
CA TRP A 322 -19.78 -3.09 -7.74
C TRP A 322 -20.22 -4.55 -7.65
N THR A 323 -20.06 -5.20 -6.50
CA THR A 323 -20.64 -6.53 -6.27
C THR A 323 -22.15 -6.40 -6.08
N LEU A 324 -22.91 -7.40 -6.54
CA LEU A 324 -24.37 -7.36 -6.54
C LEU A 324 -24.95 -7.08 -5.13
N GLY A 325 -25.57 -5.91 -4.98
CA GLY A 325 -26.83 -5.77 -4.24
C GLY A 325 -26.77 -5.45 -2.76
N MET A 326 -25.94 -4.50 -2.31
CA MET A 326 -26.20 -3.83 -1.03
C MET A 326 -26.99 -2.55 -1.25
N ARG A 327 -28.20 -2.45 -0.68
CA ARG A 327 -28.97 -1.18 -0.76
C ARG A 327 -28.32 -0.14 0.14
N LYS A 328 -28.42 1.12 -0.24
CA LYS A 328 -27.99 2.26 0.60
C LYS A 328 -28.51 2.18 2.04
N SER A 329 -29.77 1.74 2.24
CA SER A 329 -30.34 1.55 3.57
C SER A 329 -29.63 0.49 4.42
N GLU A 330 -29.06 -0.53 3.78
CA GLU A 330 -28.29 -1.59 4.44
C GLU A 330 -26.90 -1.08 4.80
N MET A 331 -26.23 -0.34 3.90
CA MET A 331 -24.99 0.36 4.22
C MET A 331 -25.16 1.36 5.36
N ASP A 332 -26.21 2.21 5.31
CA ASP A 332 -26.53 3.17 6.36
C ASP A 332 -26.72 2.49 7.72
N LYS A 333 -27.33 1.30 7.74
CA LYS A 333 -27.52 0.52 8.95
C LYS A 333 -26.19 0.00 9.48
N ILE A 334 -25.34 -0.56 8.62
CA ILE A 334 -24.01 -1.05 9.00
C ILE A 334 -23.16 0.09 9.56
N ALA A 335 -23.11 1.24 8.87
CA ALA A 335 -22.40 2.42 9.34
C ALA A 335 -22.89 2.89 10.72
N LYS A 336 -24.22 2.92 10.94
CA LYS A 336 -24.82 3.26 12.25
C LYS A 336 -24.45 2.26 13.34
N ASP A 337 -24.51 0.96 13.04
CA ASP A 337 -24.19 -0.11 13.98
C ASP A 337 -22.69 -0.07 14.36
N LEU A 338 -21.81 0.17 13.40
CA LEU A 338 -20.38 0.37 13.64
C LEU A 338 -20.12 1.59 14.53
N LYS A 339 -20.77 2.73 14.26
CA LYS A 339 -20.62 3.94 15.09
C LYS A 339 -21.11 3.74 16.51
N LYS A 340 -22.22 3.01 16.68
CA LYS A 340 -22.75 2.68 18.00
C LYS A 340 -21.74 1.85 18.79
N LYS A 341 -21.23 0.77 18.20
CA LYS A 341 -20.20 -0.08 18.82
C LYS A 341 -18.95 0.69 19.19
N CYS A 342 -18.49 1.58 18.30
CA CYS A 342 -17.33 2.44 18.55
C CYS A 342 -17.52 3.30 19.81
N LYS A 343 -18.66 4.00 19.93
CA LYS A 343 -18.98 4.84 21.09
C LYS A 343 -19.10 4.06 22.41
N GLU A 344 -19.55 2.81 22.35
CA GLU A 344 -19.67 1.93 23.53
C GLU A 344 -18.32 1.45 24.04
N LEU A 345 -17.31 1.34 23.17
CA LEU A 345 -15.99 0.82 23.50
C LEU A 345 -14.99 1.90 23.95
N GLU A 346 -15.12 3.13 23.44
CA GLU A 346 -14.08 4.15 23.65
C GLU A 346 -14.12 4.83 25.02
N ASN A 347 -15.26 4.87 25.74
CA ASN A 347 -15.46 5.81 26.87
C ASN A 347 -14.97 7.24 26.54
N ASP A 348 -14.85 7.59 25.25
CA ASP A 348 -14.11 8.75 24.79
C ASP A 348 -15.05 9.94 24.78
N VAL A 349 -14.75 10.87 25.67
CA VAL A 349 -15.50 12.11 25.90
C VAL A 349 -15.35 13.05 24.69
N ASN A 350 -14.36 12.83 23.82
CA ASN A 350 -14.00 13.75 22.72
C ASN A 350 -14.48 13.31 21.32
N ASN A 351 -15.01 12.10 21.15
CA ASN A 351 -15.75 11.68 19.94
C ASN A 351 -14.90 11.67 18.64
N GLU A 352 -13.57 11.69 18.73
CA GLU A 352 -12.65 11.74 17.57
C GLU A 352 -12.34 10.34 17.00
N GLY A 353 -12.35 9.29 17.83
CA GLY A 353 -11.99 7.92 17.41
C GLY A 353 -12.97 7.28 16.41
N CYS A 354 -14.27 7.61 16.49
CA CYS A 354 -15.26 7.09 15.55
C CYS A 354 -15.31 7.82 14.19
N SER A 355 -14.53 8.88 13.99
CA SER A 355 -14.49 9.64 12.73
C SER A 355 -14.00 8.80 11.53
N GLY A 356 -13.24 7.74 11.80
CA GLY A 356 -12.82 6.76 10.79
C GLY A 356 -14.01 6.20 10.01
N ILE A 357 -15.11 5.87 10.70
CA ILE A 357 -16.30 5.28 10.09
C ILE A 357 -16.99 6.26 9.13
N ASP A 358 -16.97 7.56 9.44
CA ASP A 358 -17.45 8.59 8.52
C ASP A 358 -16.60 8.66 7.25
N THR A 359 -15.28 8.63 7.41
CA THR A 359 -14.34 8.61 6.29
C THR A 359 -14.50 7.35 5.44
N TRP A 360 -14.57 6.18 6.07
CA TRP A 360 -14.86 4.89 5.41
C TRP A 360 -16.15 4.97 4.61
N TYR A 361 -17.24 5.45 5.21
CA TYR A 361 -18.52 5.55 4.51
C TYR A 361 -18.47 6.54 3.34
N LYS A 362 -17.71 7.62 3.47
CA LYS A 362 -17.47 8.58 2.39
C LYS A 362 -16.80 7.93 1.18
N VAL A 363 -15.84 7.02 1.36
CA VAL A 363 -15.20 6.28 0.24
C VAL A 363 -16.25 5.59 -0.65
N TYR A 364 -17.24 4.96 -0.03
CA TYR A 364 -18.32 4.26 -0.73
C TYR A 364 -19.29 5.25 -1.41
N GLN A 365 -19.61 6.36 -0.75
CA GLN A 365 -20.44 7.41 -1.33
C GLN A 365 -19.78 8.07 -2.54
N ASP A 366 -18.48 8.33 -2.49
CA ASP A 366 -17.73 8.94 -3.59
C ASP A 366 -17.72 8.03 -4.83
N TYR A 367 -17.61 6.71 -4.63
CA TYR A 367 -17.79 5.73 -5.71
C TYR A 367 -19.21 5.76 -6.32
N GLU A 368 -20.26 5.70 -5.48
CA GLU A 368 -21.65 5.74 -5.95
C GLU A 368 -21.96 7.03 -6.72
N ASN A 369 -21.49 8.17 -6.20
CA ASN A 369 -21.66 9.47 -6.85
C ASN A 369 -20.97 9.50 -8.21
N THR A 370 -19.75 8.96 -8.31
CA THR A 370 -19.00 8.88 -9.57
C THR A 370 -19.74 8.03 -10.59
N MET A 371 -20.24 6.85 -10.20
CA MET A 371 -21.01 5.97 -11.08
C MET A 371 -22.31 6.60 -11.60
N ASN A 372 -22.97 7.44 -10.80
CA ASN A 372 -24.18 8.16 -11.24
C ASN A 372 -23.89 9.31 -12.22
N THR A 373 -22.64 9.73 -12.37
CA THR A 373 -22.23 10.83 -13.26
C THR A 373 -21.69 10.38 -14.62
N VAL A 374 -21.38 9.08 -14.76
CA VAL A 374 -20.89 8.43 -15.99
C VAL A 374 -22.05 7.86 -16.79
#